data_AF-A0A0D2FL88-F1
#
_entry.id   AF-A0A0D2FL88-F1
#
_cell.length_a   1.000
_cell.length_b   1.000
_cell.length_c   1.000
_cell.angle_alpha   90.00
_cell.angle_beta   90.00
_cell.angle_gamma   90.00
#
_symmetry.space_group_name_H-M   'P 1'
#
loop_
_entity.id
_entity.type
_entity.pdbx_description
1 polymer ?
#
loop_
_entity_poly.entity_id
_entity_poly.type
_entity_poly.pdbx_seq_one_letter_code
_entity_poly.pdbx_strand_id
1 'polypeptide(L)'
;MGPKERKLLKAAGQGDLAETDRLVQDGANLSTINEDGESALSRAVNKKHNTIAKLFLENGATTDYTGPLVKSPLHIAVQTGNVGMVELLLNSGADIDEVKDVDLVLSQAIKANRDDVICLLLSRDTDVNLSCNAFSSPLGHALRHKNERLVQILFKYGADRDVVLDRVLEAVVRAAPESLEGLVRDWRAQGYEEFVKTIRSPPSDMAEKEKVLAAALICASKRCQPENHSIFVELAEEFNIARNKAV
;
A
#
# COMPACT_ATOMS: atom_id res chain seq x y z
N MET A 1 8.07 -30.61 -16.19
CA MET A 1 7.32 -30.12 -17.36
C MET A 1 7.60 -31.01 -18.58
N GLY A 2 6.57 -31.45 -19.30
CA GLY A 2 6.69 -32.32 -20.48
C GLY A 2 7.06 -31.56 -21.77
N PRO A 3 7.31 -32.28 -22.88
CA PRO A 3 7.69 -31.66 -24.16
C PRO A 3 6.57 -30.79 -24.76
N LYS A 4 5.30 -31.16 -24.53
CA LYS A 4 4.15 -30.38 -24.99
C LYS A 4 4.07 -29.03 -24.28
N GLU A 5 4.25 -29.02 -22.96
CA GLU A 5 4.22 -27.80 -22.15
C GLU A 5 5.44 -26.91 -22.42
N ARG A 6 6.62 -27.50 -22.70
CA ARG A 6 7.79 -26.73 -23.19
C ARG A 6 7.48 -26.00 -24.50
N LYS A 7 6.79 -26.65 -25.44
CA LYS A 7 6.34 -26.03 -26.69
C LYS A 7 5.31 -24.93 -26.43
N LEU A 8 4.34 -25.19 -25.54
CA LEU A 8 3.32 -24.21 -25.16
C LEU A 8 3.95 -22.94 -24.59
N LEU A 9 4.87 -23.07 -23.63
CA LEU A 9 5.57 -21.94 -23.01
C LEU A 9 6.39 -21.14 -24.03
N LYS A 10 6.98 -21.80 -25.03
CA LYS A 10 7.69 -21.15 -26.13
C LYS A 10 6.72 -20.39 -27.05
N ALA A 11 5.66 -21.03 -27.52
CA ALA A 11 4.65 -20.43 -28.40
C ALA A 11 4.00 -19.21 -27.72
N ALA A 12 3.62 -19.37 -26.45
CA ALA A 12 3.08 -18.30 -25.61
C ALA A 12 4.03 -17.10 -25.50
N GLY A 13 5.33 -17.33 -25.32
CA GLY A 13 6.32 -16.24 -25.24
C GLY A 13 6.60 -15.57 -26.58
N GLN A 14 6.44 -16.29 -27.69
CA GLN A 14 6.64 -15.77 -29.05
C GLN A 14 5.42 -15.03 -29.59
N GLY A 15 4.25 -15.19 -28.96
CA GLY A 15 3.01 -14.60 -29.46
C GLY A 15 2.35 -15.43 -30.56
N ASP A 16 2.75 -16.70 -30.72
CA ASP A 16 2.19 -17.60 -31.73
C ASP A 16 0.83 -18.12 -31.27
N LEU A 17 -0.23 -17.36 -31.56
CA LEU A 17 -1.59 -17.69 -31.16
C LEU A 17 -2.08 -19.00 -31.79
N ALA A 18 -1.70 -19.29 -33.04
CA ALA A 18 -2.17 -20.46 -33.76
C ALA A 18 -1.60 -21.75 -33.16
N GLU A 19 -0.29 -21.80 -32.91
CA GLU A 19 0.33 -22.96 -32.26
C GLU A 19 -0.11 -23.06 -30.79
N THR A 20 -0.28 -21.92 -30.12
CA THR A 20 -0.77 -21.91 -28.74
C THR A 20 -2.17 -22.52 -28.65
N ASP A 21 -3.13 -22.04 -29.45
CA ASP A 21 -4.50 -22.58 -29.47
C ASP A 21 -4.50 -24.08 -29.80
N ARG A 22 -3.76 -24.49 -30.84
CA ARG A 22 -3.61 -25.91 -31.19
C ARG A 22 -3.13 -26.75 -30.00
N LEU A 23 -2.11 -26.30 -29.27
CA LEU A 23 -1.59 -27.01 -28.11
C LEU A 23 -2.57 -27.07 -26.94
N VAL A 24 -3.36 -26.01 -26.73
CA VAL A 24 -4.44 -26.00 -25.73
C VAL A 24 -5.53 -27.00 -26.10
N GLN A 25 -6.00 -27.01 -27.35
CA GLN A 25 -6.99 -27.97 -27.85
C GLN A 25 -6.47 -29.43 -27.80
N ASP A 26 -5.15 -29.63 -27.99
CA ASP A 26 -4.49 -30.93 -27.80
C ASP A 26 -4.36 -31.35 -26.32
N GLY A 27 -4.91 -30.58 -25.38
CA GLY A 27 -4.89 -30.88 -23.94
C GLY A 27 -3.54 -30.63 -23.27
N ALA A 28 -2.81 -29.58 -23.67
CA ALA A 28 -1.63 -29.15 -22.93
C ALA A 28 -1.99 -28.72 -21.50
N ASN A 29 -1.16 -29.10 -20.53
CA ASN A 29 -1.40 -28.70 -19.16
C ASN A 29 -0.98 -27.24 -18.90
N LEU A 30 -1.97 -26.37 -18.69
CA LEU A 30 -1.78 -24.93 -18.41
C LEU A 30 -1.21 -24.63 -17.02
N SER A 31 -1.23 -25.63 -16.12
CA SER A 31 -0.82 -25.50 -14.72
C SER A 31 0.66 -25.82 -14.48
N THR A 32 1.47 -25.89 -15.54
CA THR A 32 2.89 -26.23 -15.43
C THR A 32 3.77 -24.99 -15.43
N ILE A 33 4.88 -25.08 -14.69
CA ILE A 33 5.95 -24.08 -14.68
C ILE A 33 7.25 -24.69 -15.24
N ASN A 34 8.09 -23.85 -15.84
CA ASN A 34 9.42 -24.25 -16.26
C ASN A 34 10.43 -24.24 -15.10
N GLU A 35 11.70 -24.55 -15.41
CA GLU A 35 12.81 -24.57 -14.46
C GLU A 35 13.09 -23.19 -13.84
N ASP A 36 12.70 -22.11 -14.53
CA ASP A 36 12.77 -20.73 -14.03
C ASP A 36 11.55 -20.34 -13.17
N GLY A 37 10.54 -21.21 -13.06
CA GLY A 37 9.30 -20.94 -12.33
C GLY A 37 8.24 -20.14 -13.11
N GLU A 38 8.38 -19.98 -14.42
CA GLU A 38 7.40 -19.30 -15.26
C GLU A 38 6.33 -20.28 -15.78
N SER A 39 5.06 -19.88 -15.72
CA SER A 39 3.98 -20.56 -16.44
C SER A 39 3.79 -19.97 -17.84
N ALA A 40 3.04 -20.68 -18.69
CA ALA A 40 2.66 -20.17 -20.00
C ALA A 40 1.88 -18.84 -19.88
N LEU A 41 1.01 -18.74 -18.87
CA LEU A 41 0.26 -17.51 -18.58
C LEU A 41 1.17 -16.36 -18.15
N SER A 42 2.04 -16.56 -17.15
CA SER A 42 2.93 -15.48 -16.69
C SER A 42 3.87 -15.01 -17.80
N ARG A 43 4.35 -15.94 -18.65
CA ARG A 43 5.14 -15.61 -19.82
C ARG A 43 4.37 -14.79 -20.86
N ALA A 44 3.14 -15.17 -21.19
CA ALA A 44 2.30 -14.44 -22.14
C ALA A 44 2.02 -13.01 -21.65
N VAL A 45 1.69 -12.86 -20.35
CA VAL A 45 1.45 -11.55 -19.73
C VAL A 45 2.72 -10.69 -19.72
N ASN A 46 3.87 -11.26 -19.35
CA ASN A 46 5.17 -10.55 -19.38
C ASN A 46 5.56 -10.07 -20.79
N LYS A 47 5.22 -10.86 -21.81
CA LYS A 47 5.46 -10.51 -23.21
C LYS A 47 4.34 -9.69 -23.84
N LYS A 48 3.32 -9.28 -23.07
CA LYS A 48 2.16 -8.47 -23.50
C LYS A 48 1.28 -9.14 -24.57
N HIS A 49 1.28 -10.46 -24.62
CA HIS A 49 0.45 -11.24 -25.54
C HIS A 49 -0.96 -11.44 -24.98
N ASN A 50 -1.73 -10.35 -24.90
CA ASN A 50 -3.02 -10.31 -24.20
C ASN A 50 -4.03 -11.33 -24.74
N THR A 51 -4.08 -11.56 -26.05
CA THR A 51 -4.97 -12.55 -26.68
C THR A 51 -4.66 -13.97 -26.22
N ILE A 52 -3.37 -14.30 -26.09
CA ILE A 52 -2.93 -15.61 -25.60
C ILE A 52 -3.22 -15.76 -24.10
N ALA A 53 -2.96 -14.72 -23.30
CA ALA A 53 -3.29 -14.75 -21.88
C ALA A 53 -4.80 -14.95 -21.66
N LYS A 54 -5.64 -14.28 -22.46
CA LYS A 54 -7.09 -14.47 -22.46
C LYS A 54 -7.48 -15.91 -22.82
N LEU A 55 -6.92 -16.47 -23.90
CA LEU A 55 -7.14 -17.86 -24.30
C LEU A 55 -6.85 -18.83 -23.14
N PHE A 56 -5.73 -18.64 -22.43
CA PHE A 56 -5.37 -19.50 -21.30
C PHE A 56 -6.38 -19.42 -20.17
N LEU A 57 -6.83 -18.22 -19.81
CA LEU A 57 -7.78 -18.01 -18.72
C LEU A 57 -9.16 -18.56 -19.06
N GLU A 58 -9.61 -18.40 -20.31
CA GLU A 58 -10.85 -19.02 -20.82
C GLU A 58 -10.79 -20.56 -20.83
N ASN A 59 -9.58 -21.14 -20.92
CA ASN A 59 -9.36 -22.59 -20.85
C ASN A 59 -8.92 -23.07 -19.45
N GLY A 60 -9.15 -22.27 -18.41
CA GLY A 60 -8.97 -22.69 -17.02
C GLY A 60 -7.53 -22.68 -16.52
N ALA A 61 -6.62 -21.92 -17.14
CA ALA A 61 -5.34 -21.63 -16.52
C ALA A 61 -5.56 -20.89 -15.19
N THR A 62 -4.93 -21.36 -14.12
CA THR A 62 -4.97 -20.61 -12.86
C THR A 62 -3.97 -19.44 -12.92
N THR A 63 -4.27 -18.41 -12.15
CA THR A 63 -3.52 -17.15 -12.13
C THR A 63 -2.30 -17.18 -11.22
N ASP A 64 -2.10 -18.25 -10.44
CA ASP A 64 -1.14 -18.33 -9.34
C ASP A 64 0.05 -19.27 -9.60
N TYR A 65 0.01 -20.15 -10.61
CA TYR A 65 1.11 -21.06 -10.94
C TYR A 65 2.36 -20.31 -11.42
N THR A 66 3.17 -19.87 -10.46
CA THR A 66 4.49 -19.26 -10.64
C THR A 66 5.42 -19.69 -9.52
N GLY A 67 6.72 -19.79 -9.82
CA GLY A 67 7.74 -20.07 -8.83
C GLY A 67 7.81 -18.99 -7.73
N PRO A 68 8.42 -19.28 -6.58
CA PRO A 68 8.48 -18.35 -5.44
C PRO A 68 9.12 -16.99 -5.79
N LEU A 69 10.08 -16.98 -6.71
CA LEU A 69 10.85 -15.79 -7.11
C LEU A 69 10.35 -15.13 -8.40
N VAL A 70 9.31 -15.68 -9.02
CA VAL A 70 8.75 -15.14 -10.27
C VAL A 70 7.51 -14.34 -9.94
N LYS A 71 7.39 -13.11 -10.46
CA LYS A 71 6.18 -12.31 -10.30
C LYS A 71 4.95 -13.06 -10.83
N SER A 72 3.83 -13.00 -10.11
CA SER A 72 2.58 -13.54 -10.61
C SER A 72 2.11 -12.78 -11.86
N PRO A 73 1.29 -13.39 -12.73
CA PRO A 73 0.62 -12.70 -13.82
C PRO A 73 0.00 -11.36 -13.40
N LEU A 74 -0.63 -11.30 -12.22
CA LEU A 74 -1.24 -10.07 -11.70
C LEU A 74 -0.17 -9.02 -11.36
N HIS A 75 0.90 -9.39 -10.65
CA HIS A 75 2.01 -8.48 -10.37
C HIS A 75 2.66 -7.92 -11.64
N ILE A 76 2.79 -8.73 -12.69
CA ILE A 76 3.34 -8.31 -13.98
C ILE A 76 2.38 -7.32 -14.68
N ALA A 77 1.07 -7.62 -14.70
CA ALA A 77 0.06 -6.75 -15.30
C ALA A 77 0.00 -5.39 -14.59
N VAL A 78 0.06 -5.39 -13.26
CA VAL A 78 0.10 -4.18 -12.43
C VAL A 78 1.38 -3.37 -12.67
N GLN A 79 2.55 -4.01 -12.65
CA GLN A 79 3.81 -3.31 -12.91
C GLN A 79 3.85 -2.65 -14.29
N THR A 80 3.31 -3.33 -15.30
CA THR A 80 3.26 -2.82 -16.68
C THR A 80 2.18 -1.77 -16.91
N GLY A 81 1.23 -1.60 -15.98
CA GLY A 81 0.09 -0.68 -16.12
C GLY A 81 -0.98 -1.17 -17.11
N ASN A 82 -1.05 -2.47 -17.37
CA ASN A 82 -2.01 -3.04 -18.31
C ASN A 82 -3.37 -3.26 -17.63
N VAL A 83 -4.16 -2.17 -17.51
CA VAL A 83 -5.46 -2.17 -16.81
C VAL A 83 -6.39 -3.29 -17.28
N GLY A 84 -6.52 -3.48 -18.60
CA GLY A 84 -7.39 -4.54 -19.14
C GLY A 84 -6.94 -5.95 -18.77
N MET A 85 -5.63 -6.18 -18.65
CA MET A 85 -5.11 -7.46 -18.15
C MET A 85 -5.31 -7.63 -16.64
N VAL A 86 -5.18 -6.55 -15.87
CA VAL A 86 -5.49 -6.57 -14.43
C VAL A 86 -6.96 -6.95 -14.22
N GLU A 87 -7.89 -6.30 -14.93
CA GLU A 87 -9.32 -6.65 -14.87
C GLU A 87 -9.57 -8.11 -15.24
N LEU A 88 -8.96 -8.59 -16.32
CA LEU A 88 -9.15 -9.94 -16.81
C LEU A 88 -8.64 -10.98 -15.80
N LEU A 89 -7.47 -10.77 -15.20
CA LEU A 89 -6.90 -11.65 -14.18
C LEU A 89 -7.75 -11.66 -12.89
N LEU A 90 -8.19 -10.50 -12.40
CA LEU A 90 -9.06 -10.41 -11.23
C LEU A 90 -10.41 -11.10 -11.48
N ASN A 91 -11.01 -10.90 -12.66
CA ASN A 91 -12.25 -11.59 -13.04
C ASN A 91 -12.06 -13.11 -13.19
N SER A 92 -10.83 -13.57 -13.40
CA SER A 92 -10.48 -14.98 -13.49
C SER A 92 -10.08 -15.58 -12.14
N GLY A 93 -10.26 -14.85 -11.03
CA GLY A 93 -10.04 -15.33 -9.67
C GLY A 93 -8.63 -15.09 -9.12
N ALA A 94 -7.84 -14.21 -9.72
CA ALA A 94 -6.59 -13.78 -9.11
C ALA A 94 -6.85 -13.10 -7.76
N ASP A 95 -6.06 -13.44 -6.75
CA ASP A 95 -6.13 -12.81 -5.43
C ASP A 95 -5.64 -11.36 -5.53
N ILE A 96 -6.55 -10.43 -5.22
CA ILE A 96 -6.29 -8.99 -5.29
C ILE A 96 -5.29 -8.52 -4.22
N ASP A 97 -5.18 -9.26 -3.12
CA ASP A 97 -4.29 -8.98 -1.99
C ASP A 97 -3.09 -9.96 -1.97
N GLU A 98 -2.78 -10.59 -3.11
CA GLU A 98 -1.64 -11.49 -3.24
C GLU A 98 -0.33 -10.78 -2.84
N VAL A 99 0.52 -11.49 -2.10
CA VAL A 99 1.89 -11.05 -1.79
C VAL A 99 2.87 -11.84 -2.64
N LYS A 100 3.70 -11.13 -3.44
CA LYS A 100 4.79 -11.72 -4.20
C LYS A 100 6.06 -10.89 -4.09
N ASP A 101 7.19 -11.57 -3.86
CA ASP A 101 8.50 -10.92 -3.64
C ASP A 101 8.41 -9.76 -2.63
N VAL A 102 7.79 -10.04 -1.47
CA VAL A 102 7.49 -9.12 -0.36
C VAL A 102 6.56 -7.94 -0.66
N ASP A 103 6.01 -7.83 -1.86
CA ASP A 103 5.09 -6.77 -2.26
C ASP A 103 3.65 -7.27 -2.40
N LEU A 104 2.71 -6.51 -1.87
CA LEU A 104 1.29 -6.61 -2.20
C LEU A 104 1.04 -6.06 -3.61
N VAL A 105 -0.01 -6.55 -4.26
CA VAL A 105 -0.48 -6.03 -5.56
C VAL A 105 -0.68 -4.51 -5.52
N LEU A 106 -1.37 -3.98 -4.50
CA LEU A 106 -1.58 -2.53 -4.33
C LEU A 106 -0.25 -1.77 -4.13
N SER A 107 0.65 -2.30 -3.31
CA SER A 107 1.99 -1.72 -3.10
C SER A 107 2.81 -1.69 -4.39
N GLN A 108 2.73 -2.73 -5.22
CA GLN A 108 3.37 -2.78 -6.53
C GLN A 108 2.78 -1.73 -7.49
N ALA A 109 1.46 -1.52 -7.49
CA ALA A 109 0.81 -0.48 -8.28
C ALA A 109 1.26 0.93 -7.89
N ILE A 110 1.37 1.18 -6.57
CA ILE A 110 1.86 2.43 -5.99
C ILE A 110 3.32 2.69 -6.37
N LYS A 111 4.21 1.71 -6.18
CA LYS A 111 5.64 1.84 -6.56
C LYS A 111 5.82 2.07 -8.07
N ALA A 112 4.92 1.51 -8.89
CA ALA A 112 4.93 1.70 -10.33
C ALA A 112 4.23 3.01 -10.80
N ASN A 113 3.69 3.80 -9.86
CA ASN A 113 2.97 5.05 -10.11
C ASN A 113 1.84 4.91 -11.15
N ARG A 114 1.02 3.85 -10.99
CA ARG A 114 -0.10 3.51 -11.89
C ARG A 114 -1.45 3.91 -11.28
N ASP A 115 -1.78 5.20 -11.33
CA ASP A 115 -3.02 5.75 -10.74
C ASP A 115 -4.29 5.03 -11.20
N ASP A 116 -4.35 4.65 -12.48
CA ASP A 116 -5.44 3.90 -13.10
C ASP A 116 -5.61 2.51 -12.48
N VAL A 117 -4.50 1.79 -12.33
CA VAL A 117 -4.48 0.48 -11.67
C VAL A 117 -4.76 0.61 -10.17
N ILE A 118 -4.22 1.61 -9.48
CA ILE A 118 -4.49 1.88 -8.06
C ILE A 118 -6.00 2.11 -7.86
N CYS A 119 -6.62 2.96 -8.69
CA CYS A 119 -8.05 3.20 -8.63
C CYS A 119 -8.87 1.94 -8.93
N LEU A 120 -8.44 1.13 -9.90
CA LEU A 120 -9.10 -0.15 -10.21
C LEU A 120 -9.06 -1.10 -9.01
N LEU A 121 -7.89 -1.31 -8.40
CA LEU A 121 -7.73 -2.20 -7.25
C LEU A 121 -8.56 -1.73 -6.07
N LEU A 122 -8.50 -0.44 -5.74
CA LEU A 122 -9.29 0.17 -4.65
C LEU A 122 -10.80 0.13 -4.89
N SER A 123 -11.25 0.09 -6.15
CA SER A 123 -12.67 -0.08 -6.49
C SER A 123 -13.17 -1.53 -6.39
N ARG A 124 -12.27 -2.50 -6.23
CA ARG A 124 -12.55 -3.94 -6.17
C ARG A 124 -12.34 -4.50 -4.75
N ASP A 125 -12.54 -3.67 -3.73
CA ASP A 125 -12.46 -4.02 -2.31
C ASP A 125 -11.09 -4.56 -1.83
N THR A 126 -9.98 -4.21 -2.50
CA THR A 126 -8.63 -4.45 -1.92
C THR A 126 -8.50 -3.71 -0.59
N ASP A 127 -7.85 -4.33 0.39
CA ASP A 127 -7.62 -3.66 1.67
C ASP A 127 -6.54 -2.57 1.51
N VAL A 128 -7.02 -1.32 1.48
CA VAL A 128 -6.18 -0.11 1.37
C VAL A 128 -5.17 0.05 2.51
N ASN A 129 -5.38 -0.60 3.65
CA ASN A 129 -4.52 -0.54 4.82
C ASN A 129 -3.56 -1.74 4.92
N LEU A 130 -3.74 -2.75 4.06
CA LEU A 130 -2.91 -3.94 4.06
C LEU A 130 -1.47 -3.59 3.73
N SER A 131 -0.55 -4.17 4.50
CA SER A 131 0.88 -3.92 4.35
C SER A 131 1.69 -5.13 4.79
N CYS A 132 2.69 -5.51 3.98
CA CYS A 132 3.60 -6.62 4.30
C CYS A 132 4.52 -6.34 5.49
N ASN A 133 4.80 -5.06 5.76
CA ASN A 133 5.53 -4.60 6.94
C ASN A 133 5.12 -3.16 7.28
N ALA A 134 5.37 -2.71 8.51
CA ALA A 134 4.96 -1.37 8.94
C ALA A 134 5.56 -0.23 8.09
N PHE A 135 6.70 -0.49 7.42
CA PHE A 135 7.39 0.48 6.57
C PHE A 135 6.84 0.62 5.14
N SER A 136 5.91 -0.26 4.73
CA SER A 136 5.40 -0.36 3.37
C SER A 136 3.92 0.01 3.19
N SER A 137 3.28 0.63 4.19
CA SER A 137 1.85 0.96 4.05
C SER A 137 1.60 1.90 2.86
N PRO A 138 0.50 1.71 2.10
CA PRO A 138 0.14 2.57 0.98
C PRO A 138 0.19 4.07 1.32
N LEU A 139 -0.42 4.45 2.46
CA LEU A 139 -0.43 5.84 2.94
C LEU A 139 0.96 6.32 3.38
N GLY A 140 1.74 5.46 4.05
CA GLY A 140 3.11 5.78 4.45
C GLY A 140 4.03 6.05 3.26
N HIS A 141 3.84 5.31 2.15
CA HIS A 141 4.54 5.56 0.90
C HIS A 141 4.14 6.92 0.31
N ALA A 142 2.84 7.18 0.17
CA ALA A 142 2.33 8.44 -0.40
C ALA A 142 2.88 9.67 0.33
N LEU A 143 2.90 9.65 1.67
CA LEU A 143 3.40 10.76 2.49
C LEU A 143 4.91 10.93 2.42
N ARG A 144 5.68 9.84 2.46
CA ARG A 144 7.15 9.89 2.34
C ARG A 144 7.60 10.53 1.03
N HIS A 145 6.84 10.26 -0.03
CA HIS A 145 7.10 10.79 -1.37
C HIS A 145 6.33 12.09 -1.67
N LYS A 146 5.61 12.66 -0.69
CA LYS A 146 4.82 13.90 -0.84
C LYS A 146 3.83 13.85 -2.01
N ASN A 147 3.27 12.67 -2.28
CA ASN A 147 2.30 12.46 -3.35
C ASN A 147 0.88 12.78 -2.86
N GLU A 148 0.52 14.06 -2.89
CA GLU A 148 -0.79 14.57 -2.44
C GLU A 148 -1.96 13.90 -3.15
N ARG A 149 -1.81 13.63 -4.46
CA ARG A 149 -2.82 12.98 -5.28
C ARG A 149 -3.09 11.55 -4.81
N LEU A 150 -2.04 10.79 -4.54
CA LEU A 150 -2.18 9.44 -3.99
C LEU A 150 -2.78 9.46 -2.58
N VAL A 151 -2.41 10.42 -1.72
CA VAL A 151 -3.04 10.59 -0.40
C VAL A 151 -4.56 10.82 -0.54
N GLN A 152 -4.98 11.68 -1.45
CA GLN A 152 -6.40 11.94 -1.70
C GLN A 152 -7.13 10.69 -2.19
N ILE A 153 -6.53 9.93 -3.11
CA ILE A 153 -7.08 8.65 -3.59
C ILE A 153 -7.23 7.68 -2.41
N LEU A 154 -6.16 7.45 -1.64
CA LEU A 154 -6.17 6.51 -0.52
C LEU A 154 -7.24 6.89 0.53
N PHE A 155 -7.36 8.18 0.90
CA PHE A 155 -8.40 8.63 1.82
C PHE A 155 -9.82 8.46 1.28
N LYS A 156 -10.02 8.64 -0.04
CA LYS A 156 -11.33 8.39 -0.67
C LYS A 156 -11.76 6.94 -0.50
N TYR A 157 -10.82 6.00 -0.50
CA TYR A 157 -11.07 4.57 -0.37
C TYR A 157 -10.87 4.04 1.07
N GLY A 158 -10.88 4.92 2.08
CA GLY A 158 -10.90 4.51 3.48
C GLY A 158 -9.53 4.22 4.10
N ALA A 159 -8.44 4.73 3.52
CA ALA A 159 -7.13 4.63 4.14
C ALA A 159 -7.13 5.26 5.53
N ASP A 160 -6.61 4.51 6.48
CA ASP A 160 -6.67 4.85 7.88
C ASP A 160 -5.74 6.02 8.16
N ARG A 161 -6.32 7.15 8.57
CA ARG A 161 -5.62 8.43 8.72
C ARG A 161 -4.60 8.41 9.86
N ASP A 162 -4.68 7.38 10.69
CA ASP A 162 -3.88 7.22 11.90
C ASP A 162 -2.58 6.45 11.68
N VAL A 163 -2.44 5.68 10.59
CA VAL A 163 -1.32 4.76 10.25
C VAL A 163 0.05 5.47 10.08
N VAL A 164 0.07 6.80 10.10
CA VAL A 164 1.28 7.61 10.02
C VAL A 164 1.96 7.72 11.39
N LEU A 165 2.56 6.63 11.87
CA LEU A 165 3.22 6.61 13.18
C LEU A 165 4.74 6.34 13.12
N ASP A 166 5.27 5.62 12.14
CA ASP A 166 6.60 5.04 12.38
C ASP A 166 7.80 5.98 12.21
N ARG A 167 7.77 6.98 11.32
CA ARG A 167 8.89 7.96 11.21
C ARG A 167 8.60 9.32 11.83
N VAL A 168 7.34 9.75 11.85
CA VAL A 168 6.96 11.05 12.43
C VAL A 168 6.93 10.93 13.96
N LEU A 169 6.38 9.84 14.51
CA LEU A 169 6.41 9.65 15.96
C LEU A 169 7.83 9.33 16.44
N GLU A 170 8.62 8.52 15.72
CA GLU A 170 10.04 8.33 16.06
C GLU A 170 10.87 9.61 15.96
N ALA A 171 10.63 10.46 14.96
CA ALA A 171 11.31 11.75 14.85
C ALA A 171 10.88 12.73 15.95
N VAL A 172 9.60 12.72 16.32
CA VAL A 172 9.07 13.53 17.44
C VAL A 172 9.57 13.01 18.78
N VAL A 173 9.62 11.68 19.00
CA VAL A 173 10.18 11.05 20.21
C VAL A 173 11.69 11.28 20.31
N ARG A 174 12.43 11.23 19.20
CA ARG A 174 13.87 11.51 19.15
C ARG A 174 14.20 13.00 19.29
N ALA A 175 13.28 13.88 18.89
CA ALA A 175 13.40 15.32 19.06
C ALA A 175 12.82 15.83 20.39
N ALA A 176 12.14 14.96 21.14
CA ALA A 176 11.65 15.27 22.48
C ALA A 176 12.83 15.16 23.48
N PRO A 177 12.93 16.08 24.45
CA PRO A 177 13.91 15.98 25.52
C PRO A 177 13.62 14.78 26.45
N GLU A 178 14.67 14.23 27.07
CA GLU A 178 14.61 13.02 27.93
C GLU A 178 13.56 13.14 29.05
N SER A 179 13.29 14.35 29.52
CA SER A 179 12.27 14.69 30.52
C SER A 179 10.84 14.31 30.12
N LEU A 180 10.54 14.24 28.82
CA LEU A 180 9.19 14.05 28.28
C LEU A 180 9.03 12.76 27.47
N GLU A 181 10.12 12.03 27.24
CA GLU A 181 10.10 10.73 26.55
C GLU A 181 9.22 9.72 27.30
N GLY A 182 9.27 9.72 28.64
CA GLY A 182 8.40 8.91 29.49
C GLY A 182 6.92 9.29 29.36
N LEU A 183 6.60 10.59 29.27
CA LEU A 183 5.22 11.09 29.18
C LEU A 183 4.58 10.75 27.82
N VAL A 184 5.34 10.83 26.72
CA VAL A 184 4.88 10.45 25.37
C VAL A 184 4.68 8.93 25.26
N ARG A 185 5.49 8.13 25.99
CA ARG A 185 5.32 6.67 26.10
C ARG A 185 4.12 6.27 26.98
N ASP A 186 3.96 6.94 28.11
CA ASP A 186 2.94 6.64 29.14
C ASP A 186 1.59 7.29 28.88
N TRP A 187 1.48 8.17 27.87
CA TRP A 187 0.22 8.76 27.39
C TRP A 187 -0.85 7.67 27.20
N ARG A 188 -0.47 6.51 26.66
CA ARG A 188 -1.37 5.38 26.44
C ARG A 188 -2.00 4.84 27.75
N ALA A 189 -1.40 5.09 28.91
CA ALA A 189 -1.78 4.54 30.21
C ALA A 189 -2.44 5.53 31.18
N GLN A 190 -2.11 6.83 31.15
CA GLN A 190 -2.48 7.77 32.22
C GLN A 190 -3.68 8.69 31.93
N GLY A 191 -4.22 8.68 30.70
CA GLY A 191 -5.42 9.46 30.37
C GLY A 191 -5.19 10.97 30.21
N TYR A 192 -6.19 11.64 29.62
CA TYR A 192 -6.12 13.01 29.08
C TYR A 192 -5.93 14.12 30.14
N GLU A 193 -6.54 13.96 31.32
CA GLU A 193 -6.61 15.03 32.35
C GLU A 193 -5.26 15.33 33.02
N GLU A 194 -4.46 14.29 33.29
CA GLU A 194 -3.16 14.45 33.96
C GLU A 194 -2.10 15.06 33.01
N PHE A 195 -2.24 14.80 31.71
CA PHE A 195 -1.42 15.43 30.66
C PHE A 195 -1.61 16.95 30.61
N VAL A 196 -2.86 17.42 30.60
CA VAL A 196 -3.19 18.86 30.56
C VAL A 196 -2.69 19.58 31.82
N LYS A 197 -2.84 18.95 32.99
CA LYS A 197 -2.35 19.48 34.28
C LYS A 197 -0.83 19.63 34.30
N THR A 198 -0.11 18.68 33.69
CA THR A 198 1.35 18.71 33.58
C THR A 198 1.82 19.87 32.69
N ILE A 199 1.18 20.10 31.54
CA ILE A 199 1.49 21.22 30.63
C ILE A 199 1.23 22.59 31.27
N ARG A 200 0.14 22.71 32.03
CA ARG A 200 -0.25 23.94 32.75
C ARG A 200 0.58 24.22 34.00
N SER A 201 1.37 23.25 34.48
CA SER A 201 2.27 23.48 35.61
C SER A 201 3.47 24.37 35.20
N PRO A 202 3.81 25.41 35.99
CA PRO A 202 5.11 26.08 35.90
C PRO A 202 6.18 25.30 36.68
N PRO A 203 7.48 25.35 36.31
CA PRO A 203 8.14 26.05 35.20
C PRO A 203 8.85 25.10 34.20
N SER A 204 8.64 25.30 32.90
CA SER A 204 9.43 24.67 31.84
C SER A 204 9.41 25.53 30.57
N ASP A 205 10.50 25.45 29.80
CA ASP A 205 10.81 26.27 28.63
C ASP A 205 9.62 26.42 27.66
N MET A 206 9.32 27.66 27.27
CA MET A 206 8.19 27.97 26.40
C MET A 206 8.33 27.29 25.03
N ALA A 207 9.55 27.18 24.50
CA ALA A 207 9.81 26.50 23.22
C ALA A 207 9.59 24.97 23.29
N GLU A 208 9.69 24.39 24.49
CA GLU A 208 9.44 22.97 24.74
C GLU A 208 7.93 22.72 24.84
N LYS A 209 7.21 23.61 25.55
CA LYS A 209 5.74 23.60 25.59
C LYS A 209 5.11 23.74 24.21
N GLU A 210 5.67 24.58 23.35
CA GLU A 210 5.18 24.77 21.97
C GLU A 210 5.28 23.49 21.14
N LYS A 211 6.40 22.76 21.22
CA LYS A 211 6.61 21.51 20.48
C LYS A 211 5.68 20.39 20.96
N VAL A 212 5.46 20.31 22.27
CA VAL A 212 4.57 19.31 22.88
C VAL A 212 3.10 19.62 22.57
N LEU A 213 2.70 20.89 22.59
CA LEU A 213 1.36 21.30 22.21
C LEU A 213 1.09 21.07 20.73
N ALA A 214 2.07 21.31 19.85
CA ALA A 214 1.98 20.97 18.43
C ALA A 214 1.82 19.45 18.22
N ALA A 215 2.58 18.62 18.95
CA ALA A 215 2.42 17.17 18.91
C ALA A 215 1.05 16.72 19.46
N ALA A 216 0.56 17.35 20.53
CA ALA A 216 -0.73 17.06 21.13
C ALA A 216 -1.91 17.48 20.25
N LEU A 217 -1.85 18.63 19.58
CA LEU A 217 -2.82 19.09 18.58
C LEU A 217 -2.91 18.12 17.40
N ILE A 218 -1.77 17.61 16.93
CA ILE A 218 -1.71 16.60 15.88
C ILE A 218 -2.38 15.30 16.36
N CYS A 219 -2.13 14.89 17.60
CA CYS A 219 -2.78 13.72 18.22
C CYS A 219 -4.28 13.91 18.55
N ALA A 220 -4.73 15.12 18.87
CA ALA A 220 -6.12 15.43 19.20
C ALA A 220 -7.00 15.54 17.96
N SER A 221 -6.45 16.09 16.87
CA SER A 221 -7.12 16.10 15.56
C SER A 221 -7.40 14.67 15.04
N LYS A 222 -6.60 13.68 15.48
CA LYS A 222 -6.71 12.25 15.16
C LYS A 222 -7.80 11.48 15.92
N ARG A 223 -8.60 12.06 16.83
CA ARG A 223 -9.54 11.26 17.66
C ARG A 223 -11.02 11.65 17.66
N CYS A 224 -11.48 12.58 16.80
CA CYS A 224 -12.90 12.98 16.72
C CYS A 224 -13.58 13.21 18.08
N GLN A 225 -12.86 13.84 19.02
CA GLN A 225 -13.36 14.28 20.32
C GLN A 225 -13.47 15.81 20.25
N PRO A 226 -14.62 16.37 19.80
CA PRO A 226 -14.75 17.80 19.51
C PRO A 226 -14.48 18.70 20.71
N GLU A 227 -14.77 18.22 21.92
CA GLU A 227 -14.53 18.92 23.18
C GLU A 227 -13.03 19.16 23.44
N ASN A 228 -12.18 18.18 23.12
CA ASN A 228 -10.74 18.27 23.31
C ASN A 228 -10.07 19.15 22.26
N HIS A 229 -10.60 19.20 21.03
CA HIS A 229 -10.09 20.07 19.98
C HIS A 229 -10.20 21.55 20.36
N SER A 230 -11.34 21.98 20.92
CA SER A 230 -11.55 23.35 21.41
C SER A 230 -10.54 23.73 22.50
N ILE A 231 -10.31 22.83 23.46
CA ILE A 231 -9.37 23.06 24.57
C ILE A 231 -7.92 23.21 24.08
N PHE A 232 -7.51 22.45 23.06
CA PHE A 232 -6.17 22.58 22.48
C PHE A 232 -6.01 23.82 21.59
N VAL A 233 -7.07 24.26 20.91
CA VAL A 233 -7.07 25.55 20.19
C VAL A 233 -6.97 26.70 21.19
N GLU A 234 -7.75 26.69 22.27
CA GLU A 234 -7.65 27.67 23.36
C GLU A 234 -6.25 27.68 24.00
N LEU A 235 -5.66 26.53 24.28
CA LEU A 235 -4.27 26.43 24.77
C LEU A 235 -3.26 26.97 23.74
N ALA A 236 -3.46 26.73 22.45
CA ALA A 236 -2.56 27.22 21.40
C ALA A 236 -2.65 28.74 21.21
N GLU A 237 -3.82 29.32 21.45
CA GLU A 237 -4.05 30.76 21.52
C GLU A 237 -3.48 31.37 22.81
N GLU A 238 -3.66 30.71 23.96
CA GLU A 238 -3.09 31.09 25.27
C GLU A 238 -1.56 31.17 25.23
N PHE A 239 -0.93 30.23 24.51
CA PHE A 239 0.52 30.16 24.31
C PHE A 239 1.00 30.80 23.00
N ASN A 240 0.13 31.52 22.27
CA ASN A 240 0.44 32.36 21.11
C ASN A 240 1.14 31.65 19.91
N ILE A 241 0.91 30.35 19.73
CA ILE A 241 1.58 29.52 18.72
C ILE A 241 1.03 29.77 17.30
N ALA A 242 -0.25 30.11 17.19
CA ALA A 242 -0.92 30.29 15.89
C ALA A 242 -0.61 31.63 15.19
N ARG A 243 0.04 32.59 15.86
CA ARG A 243 0.19 33.96 15.35
C ARG A 243 1.42 34.21 14.47
N ASN A 244 2.33 33.23 14.33
CA ASN A 244 3.56 33.37 13.53
C ASN A 244 3.48 32.73 12.13
N LYS A 245 2.37 32.91 11.42
CA LYS A 245 2.31 32.87 9.95
C LYS A 245 1.47 34.01 9.40
N ALA A 246 1.95 35.23 9.62
CA ALA A 246 1.53 36.40 8.87
C ALA A 246 2.66 37.45 8.84
N VAL A 247 3.77 37.12 8.17
CA VAL A 247 4.53 37.99 7.24
C VAL A 247 5.22 37.06 6.22
#